data_AF-A0A520NTW3-F1
#
_entry.id   AF-A0A520NTW3-F1
#
_cell.length_a   1.000
_cell.length_b   1.000
_cell.length_c   1.000
_cell.angle_alpha   90.00
_cell.angle_beta   90.00
_cell.angle_gamma   90.00
#
_symmetry.space_group_name_H-M   'P 1'
#
loop_
_entity.id
_entity.type
_entity.pdbx_description
1 polymer ?
#
loop_
_entity_poly.entity_id
_entity_poly.type
_entity_poly.pdbx_seq_one_letter_code
_entity_poly.pdbx_strand_id
1 'polypeptide(L)' 'MTELYATVIFLFVLFALLGGSVWIGLALMGVAWVGMELFTSRPAGDAMLTTIWTGAS' A
#
# COMPACT_ATOMS: atom_id res chain seq x y z
N MET A 1 -3.60 16.56 -12.21
CA MET A 1 -3.41 17.29 -10.92
C MET A 1 -3.62 16.37 -9.72
N THR A 2 -4.61 15.49 -9.74
CA THR A 2 -4.88 14.49 -8.69
C THR A 2 -3.79 13.42 -8.56
N GLU A 3 -3.18 13.00 -9.67
CA GLU A 3 -2.12 11.96 -9.63
C GLU A 3 -0.88 12.43 -8.87
N LEU A 4 -0.50 13.69 -9.01
CA LEU A 4 0.63 14.27 -8.27
C LEU A 4 0.36 14.25 -6.76
N TYR A 5 -0.87 14.56 -6.33
CA TYR A 5 -1.26 14.44 -4.92
C TYR A 5 -1.21 12.99 -4.44
N ALA A 6 -1.70 12.04 -5.23
CA ALA A 6 -1.64 10.61 -4.91
C ALA A 6 -0.19 10.12 -4.76
N THR A 7 0.71 10.51 -5.66
CA THR A 7 2.13 10.16 -5.58
C THR A 7 2.83 10.76 -4.36
N VAL A 8 2.55 12.03 -4.02
CA VAL A 8 3.14 12.67 -2.84
C VAL A 8 2.68 11.98 -1.55
N ILE A 9 1.39 11.64 -1.45
CA ILE A 9 0.84 10.91 -0.30
C ILE A 9 1.47 9.52 -0.20
N PHE A 10 1.59 8.80 -1.33
CA PHE A 10 2.20 7.48 -1.37
C PHE A 10 3.66 7.50 -0.86
N LEU A 11 4.47 8.44 -1.34
CA LEU A 11 5.85 8.59 -0.88
C LEU A 11 5.93 8.95 0.59
N PHE A 12 5.07 9.86 1.06
CA PHE A 12 5.02 10.23 2.48
C PHE A 12 4.73 9.02 3.37
N VAL A 13 3.74 8.20 3.01
CA VAL A 13 3.39 6.97 3.75
C VAL A 13 4.55 5.97 3.76
N LEU A 14 5.22 5.79 2.61
CA LEU A 14 6.38 4.90 2.51
C LEU A 14 7.50 5.34 3.46
N PHE A 15 7.92 6.61 3.40
CA PHE A 15 8.98 7.12 4.26
C PHE A 15 8.57 7.20 5.74
N ALA A 16 7.30 7.46 6.04
CA ALA A 16 6.79 7.46 7.41
C ALA A 16 6.82 6.05 8.03
N LEU A 17 6.38 5.02 7.29
CA LEU A 17 6.39 3.63 7.78
C LEU A 17 7.81 3.07 7.91
N LEU A 18 8.68 3.35 6.94
CA LEU A 18 10.08 2.92 7.00
C LEU A 18 10.88 3.70 8.06
N GLY A 19 10.70 5.02 8.12
CA GLY A 19 11.37 5.92 9.06
C GLY A 19 10.89 5.76 10.50
N GLY A 20 9.63 5.31 10.69
CA GLY A 20 9.07 4.97 11.99
C GLY A 20 9.58 3.66 12.60
N SER A 21 10.54 2.97 11.94
CA SER A 21 11.12 1.69 12.39
C SER A 21 10.08 0.59 12.65
N VAL A 22 8.96 0.62 11.94
CA VAL A 22 8.03 -0.51 11.85
C VAL A 22 8.74 -1.65 11.11
N TRP A 23 8.42 -2.90 11.44
CA TRP A 23 8.98 -4.06 10.73
C TRP A 23 8.79 -3.89 9.21
N ILE A 24 9.88 -4.06 8.45
CA ILE A 24 9.94 -3.68 7.03
C ILE A 24 8.82 -4.34 6.21
N GLY A 25 8.49 -5.61 6.43
CA GLY A 25 7.41 -6.23 5.65
C GLY A 25 5.99 -5.77 6.05
N LEU A 26 5.77 -5.25 7.27
CA LEU A 26 4.50 -4.65 7.68
C LEU A 26 4.38 -3.26 7.05
N ALA A 27 5.49 -2.53 6.99
CA ALA A 27 5.58 -1.28 6.25
C ALA A 27 5.28 -1.49 4.76
N LEU A 28 5.89 -2.50 4.12
CA LEU A 28 5.66 -2.81 2.70
C LEU A 28 4.22 -3.28 2.42
N MET A 29 3.61 -4.06 3.33
CA MET A 29 2.19 -4.44 3.22
C MET A 29 1.26 -3.23 3.33
N GLY A 30 1.51 -2.31 4.26
CA GLY A 30 0.74 -1.07 4.39
C GLY A 30 0.88 -0.15 3.17
N VAL A 31 2.09 0.00 2.64
CA VAL A 31 2.36 0.76 1.40
C VAL A 31 1.65 0.16 0.19
N ALA A 32 1.65 -1.17 0.06
CA ALA A 32 0.95 -1.85 -1.02
C ALA A 32 -0.57 -1.58 -0.96
N TRP A 33 -1.15 -1.54 0.23
CA TRP A 33 -2.58 -1.26 0.43
C TRP A 33 -2.91 0.18 0.05
N VAL A 34 -2.09 1.15 0.52
CA VAL A 34 -2.26 2.57 0.19
C VAL A 34 -2.07 2.84 -1.30
N GLY A 35 -1.11 2.17 -1.95
CA GLY A 35 -0.91 2.29 -3.40
C GLY A 35 -2.12 1.78 -4.19
N MET A 36 -2.77 0.71 -3.73
CA MET A 36 -3.99 0.21 -4.35
C MET A 36 -5.14 1.22 -4.20
N GLU A 37 -5.43 1.69 -2.99
CA GLU A 37 -6.53 2.66 -2.78
C GLU A 37 -6.34 4.01 -3.50
N LEU A 38 -5.09 4.43 -3.73
CA LEU A 38 -4.79 5.71 -4.39
C LEU A 38 -4.75 5.61 -5.92
N PHE A 39 -4.34 4.47 -6.48
CA PHE A 39 -4.08 4.33 -7.93
C PHE A 39 -5.03 3.36 -8.64
N THR A 40 -5.86 2.59 -7.93
CA THR A 40 -6.86 1.72 -8.54
C THR A 40 -8.26 1.93 -7.97
N SER A 41 -9.28 1.77 -8.81
CA SER A 41 -10.69 1.79 -8.40
C SER A 41 -11.16 0.45 -7.80
N ARG A 42 -10.29 -0.57 -7.80
CA ARG A 42 -10.62 -1.88 -7.23
C ARG A 42 -10.41 -1.83 -5.70
N PRO A 43 -11.40 -2.29 -4.89
CA PRO A 43 -11.24 -2.33 -3.43
C PRO A 43 -9.99 -3.09 -3.03
N ALA A 44 -9.07 -2.45 -2.30
CA ALA A 44 -7.78 -3.05 -2.01
C ALA A 44 -7.92 -4.30 -1.14
N GLY A 45 -8.86 -4.30 -0.18
CA GLY A 45 -9.12 -5.43 0.71
C GLY A 45 -9.48 -6.72 -0.03
N ASP A 46 -10.41 -6.65 -0.98
CA ASP A 46 -10.86 -7.80 -1.78
C ASP A 46 -9.74 -8.34 -2.70
N ALA A 47 -9.00 -7.44 -3.33
CA ALA A 47 -7.88 -7.79 -4.20
C ALA A 47 -6.70 -8.42 -3.44
N MET A 48 -6.43 -7.93 -2.24
CA MET A 48 -5.35 -8.44 -1.39
C MET A 48 -5.70 -9.76 -0.73
N LEU A 49 -6.97 -9.99 -0.37
CA LEU A 49 -7.42 -11.26 0.20
C LEU A 49 -7.14 -12.43 -0.75
N THR A 50 -7.36 -12.22 -2.05
CA THR A 50 -7.13 -13.26 -3.07
C THR A 50 -5.66 -13.44 -3.46
N THR A 51 -4.85 -12.40 -3.36
CA THR A 51 -3.44 -12.45 -3.79
C THR A 51 -2.50 -12.85 -2.65
N ILE A 52 -2.70 -12.29 -1.45
CA ILE A 52 -1.83 -12.52 -0.29
C ILE A 52 -2.17 -13.83 0.40
N TRP A 53 -3.47 -14.13 0.57
CA TRP A 53 -3.90 -15.27 1.37
C TRP A 53 -4.19 -16.54 0.55
N THR A 54 -4.52 -16.40 -0.74
CA THR A 54 -4.76 -17.57 -1.61
C THR A 54 -3.53 -18.01 -2.38
N GLY A 55 -2.51 -17.14 -2.51
CA GLY A 55 -1.21 -17.50 -3.10
C GLY A 55 -0.30 -18.34 -2.19
N ALA A 56 -0.75 -18.67 -0.98
CA ALA A 56 0.00 -19.46 0.01
C ALA A 56 -0.22 -20.99 -0.11
N SER A 57 -0.96 -21.45 -1.13
CA SER A 57 -1.18 -22.88 -1.44
C SER A 57 -0.09 -23.47 -2.33
#